data_AF-A0A7S4C1V4-F1
#
_entry.id   AF-A0A7S4C1V4-F1
#
_cell.length_a   1.000
_cell.length_b   1.000
_cell.length_c   1.000
_cell.angle_alpha   90.00
_cell.angle_beta   90.00
_cell.angle_gamma   90.00
#
_symmetry.space_group_name_H-M   'P 1'
#
loop_
_entity.id
_entity.type
_entity.pdbx_description
1 polymer ?
#
loop_
_entity_poly.entity_id
_entity_poly.type
_entity_poly.pdbx_seq_one_letter_code
_entity_poly.pdbx_strand_id
1 'polypeptide(L)'
;AALDGLQPRSAALHYEVDAFRTIRQSFGVTSAMYAHAFPHDLSELGSRWRQRLKESMSEGASGSFFYRVLSSARGDTAGPSSRFIVKQITEREKRTLMAMLPAYLSYVQSRRGRSLIQYFGCH
;
A
#
# COMPACT_ATOMS: atom_id res chain seq x y z
N ALA A 1 -14.47 -27.13 27.20
CA ALA A 1 -14.97 -25.78 26.88
C ALA A 1 -14.61 -25.49 25.44
N ALA A 2 -15.59 -25.07 24.65
CA ALA A 2 -15.54 -25.09 23.19
C ALA A 2 -14.59 -24.05 22.60
N LEU A 3 -13.82 -24.52 21.62
CA LEU A 3 -13.30 -23.85 20.42
C LEU A 3 -13.31 -22.31 20.46
N ASP A 4 -12.12 -21.74 20.65
CA ASP A 4 -11.78 -20.40 20.20
C ASP A 4 -12.26 -20.23 18.75
N GLY A 5 -13.30 -19.44 18.59
CA GLY A 5 -13.74 -18.96 17.30
C GLY A 5 -12.63 -18.11 16.71
N LEU A 6 -11.73 -18.73 15.95
CA LEU A 6 -10.95 -18.07 14.91
C LEU A 6 -11.98 -17.42 13.98
N GLN A 7 -12.35 -16.17 14.30
CA GLN A 7 -13.06 -15.35 13.35
C GLN A 7 -12.29 -15.40 12.05
N PRO A 8 -12.93 -15.72 10.90
CA PRO A 8 -12.24 -15.67 9.63
C PRO A 8 -11.66 -14.26 9.51
N ARG A 9 -10.33 -14.18 9.41
CA ARG A 9 -9.63 -12.95 9.07
C ARG A 9 -10.38 -12.36 7.88
N SER A 10 -10.90 -11.13 8.02
CA SER A 10 -11.57 -10.43 6.94
C SER A 10 -10.72 -10.57 5.68
N ALA A 11 -11.24 -11.28 4.67
CA ALA A 11 -10.52 -11.46 3.42
C ALA A 11 -10.48 -10.10 2.73
N ALA A 12 -9.32 -9.45 2.75
CA ALA A 12 -9.13 -8.20 2.04
C ALA A 12 -9.49 -8.40 0.56
N LEU A 13 -10.38 -7.56 0.05
CA LEU A 13 -10.76 -7.61 -1.35
C LEU A 13 -9.71 -6.85 -2.15
N HIS A 14 -9.19 -7.44 -3.22
CA HIS A 14 -8.16 -6.80 -4.04
C HIS A 14 -8.76 -6.36 -5.38
N TYR A 15 -8.75 -5.05 -5.66
CA TYR A 15 -9.32 -4.51 -6.89
C TYR A 15 -8.27 -4.40 -7.99
N GLU A 16 -8.65 -4.72 -9.24
CA GLU A 16 -7.85 -4.46 -10.44
C GLU A 16 -6.41 -5.00 -10.35
N VAL A 17 -6.26 -6.21 -9.80
CA VAL A 17 -4.97 -6.82 -9.42
C VAL A 17 -3.95 -6.80 -10.56
N ASP A 18 -4.38 -7.14 -11.78
CA ASP A 18 -3.50 -7.23 -12.94
C ASP A 18 -3.07 -5.85 -13.46
N ALA A 19 -3.97 -4.86 -13.43
CA ALA A 19 -3.64 -3.48 -13.78
C ALA A 19 -2.60 -2.92 -12.80
N PHE A 20 -2.81 -3.08 -11.49
CA PHE A 20 -1.84 -2.64 -10.49
C PHE A 20 -0.53 -3.44 -10.50
N ARG A 21 -0.54 -4.72 -10.90
CA ARG A 21 0.70 -5.48 -11.15
C ARG A 21 1.50 -4.85 -12.30
N THR A 22 0.84 -4.51 -13.39
CA THR A 22 1.47 -3.87 -14.57
C THR A 22 2.01 -2.47 -14.24
N ILE A 23 1.25 -1.69 -13.46
CA ILE A 23 1.70 -0.38 -12.97
C ILE A 23 2.96 -0.52 -12.10
N ARG A 24 2.95 -1.42 -11.13
CA ARG A 24 4.12 -1.70 -10.27
C ARG A 24 5.38 -2.04 -11.08
N GLN A 25 5.25 -2.91 -12.07
CA GLN A 25 6.36 -3.27 -12.96
C GLN A 25 6.91 -2.06 -13.72
N SER A 26 6.02 -1.18 -14.21
CA SER A 26 6.42 0.05 -14.92
C SER A 26 7.24 1.01 -14.05
N PHE A 27 7.01 1.00 -12.73
CA PHE A 27 7.78 1.77 -11.75
C PHE A 27 8.97 1.00 -11.13
N GLY A 28 9.29 -0.21 -11.61
CA GLY A 28 10.39 -1.03 -11.08
C GLY A 28 10.09 -1.67 -9.71
N VAL A 29 8.82 -1.79 -9.34
CA VAL A 29 8.39 -2.48 -8.12
C VAL A 29 8.01 -3.92 -8.47
N THR A 30 8.81 -4.89 -8.04
CA THR A 30 8.48 -6.31 -8.25
C THR A 30 7.37 -6.78 -7.30
N SER A 31 6.66 -7.84 -7.68
CA SER A 31 5.64 -8.45 -6.81
C SER A 31 6.21 -8.87 -5.45
N ALA A 32 7.43 -9.44 -5.44
CA ALA A 32 8.11 -9.84 -4.21
C ALA A 32 8.45 -8.62 -3.33
N MET A 33 9.01 -7.55 -3.92
CA MET A 33 9.33 -6.33 -3.17
C MET A 33 8.08 -5.67 -2.59
N TYR A 34 6.97 -5.68 -3.32
CA TYR A 34 5.70 -5.17 -2.83
C TYR A 34 5.14 -6.04 -1.71
N ALA A 35 5.08 -7.36 -1.89
CA ALA A 35 4.58 -8.29 -0.88
C ALA A 35 5.39 -8.23 0.43
N HIS A 36 6.72 -8.22 0.35
CA HIS A 36 7.59 -8.10 1.54
C HIS A 36 7.47 -6.77 2.28
N ALA A 37 6.89 -5.74 1.66
CA ALA A 37 6.69 -4.46 2.32
C ALA A 37 5.50 -4.47 3.27
N PHE A 38 4.54 -5.38 3.09
CA PHE A 38 3.34 -5.48 3.92
C PHE A 38 3.37 -6.82 4.68
N PRO A 39 3.37 -6.81 6.02
CA PRO A 39 3.35 -8.04 6.80
C PRO A 39 2.01 -8.77 6.61
N HIS A 40 2.00 -10.11 6.73
CA HIS A 40 0.73 -10.86 6.74
C HIS A 40 0.00 -10.73 8.07
N ASP A 41 0.74 -10.48 9.16
CA ASP A 41 0.22 -10.18 10.49
C ASP A 41 1.03 -9.06 11.18
N LEU A 42 0.35 -8.18 11.94
CA LEU A 42 1.01 -7.14 12.72
C LEU A 42 2.02 -7.69 13.73
N SER A 43 1.86 -8.94 14.19
CA SER A 43 2.83 -9.64 15.04
C SER A 43 4.20 -9.77 14.38
N GLU A 44 4.28 -9.83 13.05
CA GLU A 44 5.54 -9.90 12.29
C GLU A 44 6.37 -8.60 12.40
N LEU A 45 5.73 -7.49 12.76
CA LEU A 45 6.40 -6.22 12.98
C LEU A 45 6.97 -6.08 14.41
N GLY A 46 6.68 -7.05 15.29
CA GLY A 46 7.11 -7.08 16.68
C GLY A 46 6.69 -5.86 17.50
N SER A 47 7.35 -5.64 18.64
CA SER A 47 7.05 -4.50 19.53
C SER A 47 7.29 -3.11 18.92
N ARG A 48 7.98 -3.04 17.77
CA ARG A 48 8.28 -1.80 17.05
C ARG A 48 7.31 -1.52 15.89
N TRP A 49 6.18 -2.21 15.82
CA TRP A 49 5.21 -2.02 14.74
C TRP A 49 4.76 -0.57 14.56
N ARG A 50 4.57 0.18 15.65
CA ARG A 50 4.22 1.62 15.61
C ARG A 50 5.30 2.51 14.98
N GLN A 51 6.57 2.09 15.08
CA GLN A 51 7.68 2.81 14.43
C GLN A 51 7.77 2.47 12.94
N ARG A 52 7.44 1.22 12.57
CA ARG A 52 7.50 0.70 11.19
C ARG A 52 6.30 1.11 10.34
N LEU A 53 5.12 1.10 10.95
CA LEU A 53 3.89 1.70 10.45
C LEU A 53 3.75 3.00 11.22
N LYS A 54 4.49 4.02 10.81
CA LYS A 54 4.31 5.35 11.39
C LYS A 54 2.95 5.84 10.92
N GLU A 55 1.93 5.55 11.72
CA GLU A 55 0.64 6.19 11.66
C GLU A 55 0.94 7.67 11.79
N SER A 56 0.79 8.38 10.69
CA SER A 56 0.73 9.81 10.77
C SER A 56 -0.71 10.11 10.47
N MET A 57 -1.47 10.35 11.54
CA MET A 57 -2.77 10.99 11.38
C MET A 57 -2.45 12.39 10.84
N SER A 58 -2.66 12.66 9.54
CA SER A 58 -2.89 14.06 9.21
C SER A 58 -4.25 14.38 9.78
N GLU A 59 -4.28 15.33 10.70
CA GLU A 59 -5.41 16.23 10.89
C GLU A 59 -5.61 17.09 9.62
N GLY A 60 -5.78 16.44 8.46
CA GLY A 60 -6.33 17.08 7.28
C GLY A 60 -7.85 17.03 7.38
N ALA A 61 -8.52 17.98 6.74
CA ALA A 61 -9.97 18.15 6.76
C ALA A 61 -10.82 16.92 6.36
N SER A 62 -10.21 15.80 5.94
CA SER A 62 -10.90 14.57 5.50
C SER A 62 -11.00 13.47 6.57
N GLY A 63 -10.32 13.58 7.72
CA GLY A 63 -10.31 12.53 8.74
C GLY A 63 -9.74 11.18 8.27
N SER A 64 -8.92 11.17 7.21
CA SER A 64 -8.37 9.95 6.63
C SER A 64 -7.03 9.55 7.25
N PHE A 65 -6.90 8.28 7.61
CA PHE A 65 -5.65 7.72 8.14
C PHE A 65 -4.64 7.48 7.01
N PHE A 66 -3.36 7.74 7.28
CA PHE A 66 -2.30 7.22 6.45
C PHE A 66 -1.16 6.62 7.28
N TYR A 67 -0.54 5.60 6.70
CA TYR A 67 0.57 4.89 7.29
C TYR A 67 1.72 4.90 6.30
N ARG A 68 2.91 5.25 6.80
CA ARG A 68 4.14 5.10 6.03
C ARG A 68 4.71 3.70 6.25
N VAL A 69 5.02 3.02 5.16
CA VAL A 69 5.73 1.74 5.19
C VAL A 69 7.22 2.03 5.04
N LEU A 70 7.97 1.82 6.11
CA LEU A 70 9.42 2.04 6.12
C LEU A 70 10.14 0.83 5.55
N SER A 71 11.21 1.07 4.78
CA SER A 71 12.05 -0.03 4.29
C SER A 71 12.77 -0.71 5.47
N SER A 72 12.74 -2.05 5.49
CA SER A 72 13.42 -2.89 6.48
C SER A 72 14.91 -3.15 6.16
N ALA A 73 15.46 -2.51 5.13
CA ALA A 73 16.83 -2.72 4.68
C ALA A 73 17.83 -2.43 5.82
N ARG A 74 18.40 -3.51 6.37
CA ARG A 74 19.47 -3.50 7.36
C ARG A 74 20.71 -2.93 6.68
N GLY A 75 21.06 -1.67 6.92
CA GLY A 75 22.37 -1.13 6.51
C GLY A 75 22.39 0.28 5.94
N ASP A 76 21.26 0.92 5.66
CA ASP A 76 21.29 2.32 5.22
C ASP A 76 21.58 3.24 6.41
N THR A 77 22.79 3.81 6.44
CA THR A 77 23.21 4.90 7.32
C THR A 77 22.52 6.23 6.99
N ALA A 78 21.70 6.26 5.94
CA ALA A 78 20.74 7.30 5.68
C ALA A 78 19.41 6.91 6.34
N GLY A 79 18.81 7.80 7.14
CA GLY A 79 17.62 7.54 7.94
C GLY A 79 16.43 6.89 7.20
N PRO A 80 15.38 6.47 7.91
CA PRO A 80 14.34 5.60 7.36
C PRO A 80 13.65 6.24 6.15
N SER A 81 13.94 5.73 4.96
CA SER A 81 13.23 6.11 3.74
C SER A 81 11.90 5.34 3.69
N SER A 82 10.78 6.07 3.66
CA SER A 82 9.47 5.46 3.45
C SER A 82 9.38 4.97 2.02
N ARG A 83 9.11 3.66 1.83
CA ARG A 83 9.01 3.06 0.51
C ARG A 83 7.60 3.15 -0.06
N PHE A 84 6.58 3.10 0.80
CA PHE A 84 5.17 3.20 0.40
C PHE A 84 4.37 4.04 1.40
N ILE A 85 3.23 4.54 0.93
CA ILE A 85 2.21 5.22 1.74
C ILE A 85 0.91 4.45 1.52
N VAL A 86 0.25 4.07 2.61
CA VAL A 86 -1.10 3.53 2.62
C VAL A 86 -2.03 4.64 3.07
N LYS A 87 -3.07 4.94 2.30
CA LYS A 87 -4.08 5.94 2.63
C LYS A 87 -5.44 5.25 2.70
N GLN A 88 -6.19 5.49 3.77
CA GLN A 88 -7.61 5.18 3.80
C GLN A 88 -8.37 6.14 2.90
N ILE A 89 -9.19 5.61 2.00
CA ILE A 89 -9.98 6.38 1.05
C ILE A 89 -11.46 6.10 1.24
N THR A 90 -12.29 7.07 0.88
CA THR A 90 -13.75 6.95 0.83
C THR A 90 -14.19 6.11 -0.38
N GLU A 91 -15.43 5.58 -0.34
CA GLU A 91 -16.01 4.88 -1.50
C GLU A 91 -16.03 5.75 -2.76
N ARG A 92 -16.25 7.06 -2.61
CA ARG A 92 -16.22 8.02 -3.72
C ARG A 92 -14.82 8.10 -4.34
N GLU A 93 -13.79 8.24 -3.52
CA GLU A 93 -12.39 8.25 -4.00
C GLU A 93 -12.01 6.93 -4.68
N LYS A 94 -12.41 5.77 -4.11
CA LYS A 94 -12.20 4.47 -4.76
C LYS A 94 -12.87 4.43 -6.13
N ARG A 95 -14.15 4.83 -6.23
CA ARG A 95 -14.88 4.84 -7.49
C ARG A 95 -14.20 5.73 -8.53
N THR A 96 -13.72 6.91 -8.12
CA THR A 96 -12.95 7.80 -8.99
C THR A 96 -11.65 7.14 -9.45
N LEU A 97 -10.90 6.50 -8.55
CA LEU A 97 -9.67 5.78 -8.90
C LEU A 97 -9.93 4.66 -9.92
N MET A 98 -10.96 3.85 -9.70
CA MET A 98 -11.33 2.77 -10.63
C MET A 98 -11.74 3.33 -12.00
N ALA A 99 -12.49 4.43 -12.03
CA ALA A 99 -12.90 5.06 -13.29
C ALA A 99 -11.71 5.62 -14.09
N MET A 100 -10.69 6.18 -13.43
CA MET A 100 -9.51 6.73 -14.10
C MET A 100 -8.42 5.68 -14.40
N LEU A 101 -8.51 4.49 -13.82
CA LEU A 101 -7.43 3.49 -13.86
C LEU A 101 -6.98 3.10 -15.28
N PRO A 102 -7.87 2.87 -16.26
CA PRO A 102 -7.43 2.50 -17.61
C PRO A 102 -6.60 3.60 -18.29
N ALA A 103 -7.03 4.86 -18.17
CA ALA A 103 -6.31 6.00 -18.70
C ALA A 103 -4.97 6.22 -17.98
N TYR A 104 -4.96 6.05 -16.65
CA TYR A 104 -3.75 6.15 -15.85
C TYR A 104 -2.73 5.05 -16.19
N LEU A 105 -3.17 3.79 -16.37
CA LEU A 105 -2.31 2.68 -16.81
C LEU A 105 -1.63 2.99 -18.14
N SER A 106 -2.41 3.42 -19.15
CA SER A 106 -1.88 3.83 -20.46
C SER A 106 -0.86 4.96 -20.34
N TYR A 107 -1.15 5.96 -19.50
CA TYR A 107 -0.24 7.06 -19.22
C TYR A 107 1.08 6.58 -18.59
N VAL A 108 1.03 5.73 -17.57
CA VAL A 108 2.21 5.17 -16.90
C VAL A 108 3.07 4.37 -17.88
N GLN A 109 2.44 3.53 -18.71
CA GLN A 109 3.14 2.72 -19.71
C GLN A 109 3.82 3.58 -20.77
N SER A 110 3.09 4.55 -21.35
CA SER A 110 3.65 5.45 -22.37
C SER A 110 4.84 6.28 -21.85
N ARG A 111 4.85 6.58 -20.55
CA ARG A 111 5.93 7.31 -19.88
C ARG A 111 6.96 6.44 -19.18
N ARG A 112 6.90 5.12 -19.35
CA ARG A 112 7.83 4.15 -18.73
C ARG A 112 7.98 4.39 -17.22
N GLY A 113 6.87 4.56 -16.51
CA GLY A 113 6.89 4.77 -15.06
C GLY A 113 7.30 6.18 -14.61
N ARG A 114 7.21 7.21 -15.47
CA ARG A 114 7.39 8.61 -15.06
C ARG A 114 6.03 9.27 -14.84
N SER A 115 5.59 9.31 -13.58
CA SER A 115 4.36 9.96 -13.11
C SER A 115 4.59 10.64 -11.76
N LEU A 116 3.83 11.71 -11.49
CA LEU A 116 3.89 12.44 -10.21
C LEU A 116 3.35 11.59 -9.04
N ILE A 117 2.17 10.99 -9.21
CA ILE A 117 1.58 10.08 -8.22
C ILE A 117 1.66 8.65 -8.76
N GLN A 118 1.97 7.71 -7.86
CA GLN A 118 2.21 6.30 -8.17
C GLN A 118 1.22 5.44 -7.36
N TYR A 119 0.15 4.96 -8.01
CA TYR A 119 -0.84 4.09 -7.37
C TYR A 119 -0.44 2.63 -7.57
N PHE A 120 -0.15 1.92 -6.46
CA PHE A 120 0.39 0.55 -6.51
C PHE A 120 -0.61 -0.56 -6.17
N GLY A 121 -1.80 -0.20 -5.68
CA GLY A 121 -2.84 -1.15 -5.30
C GLY A 121 -4.07 -0.44 -4.72
N CYS A 122 -5.20 -1.16 -4.68
CA CYS A 122 -6.41 -0.78 -3.96
C CYS A 122 -6.98 -2.03 -3.30
N HIS A 123 -7.38 -1.89 -2.04
CA HIS A 123 -7.84 -2.95 -1.16
C HIS A 123 -9.13 -2.52 -0.45
#